data_AF-A0A8X7CIU7-F1
#
_entry.id   AF-A0A8X7CIU7-F1
#
_cell.length_a   1.000
_cell.length_b   1.000
_cell.length_c   1.000
_cell.angle_alpha   90.00
_cell.angle_beta   90.00
_cell.angle_gamma   90.00
#
_symmetry.space_group_name_H-M   'P 1'
#
loop_
_entity.id
_entity.type
_entity.pdbx_description
1 polymer ?
#
loop_
_entity_poly.entity_id
_entity_poly.type
_entity_poly.pdbx_seq_one_letter_code
_entity_poly.pdbx_strand_id
1 'polypeptide(L)'
;MPMWFWFFHVVCTFLRFIVHCALALRYWGKGEKVPKVKNPLLLKSAAKLAEEIREGKIKSEDVIRAYMERILEVEPYINATVDQCFSAALEEANEVDVLIASGRYSKKQLAEEKPLLGVPISVKVLLIVKGLRCTAGSVLFENLKAAEDSPSVALMKKAGAIVIATTNSAEMGMDFETNNILHGKTCNPFDTSKTSGGSSGGESALVAASGSVLGLGNDLLGSIRVPCHFTGLFGHKPSVGLVPNLGCHPTPDPTVLPYLYTGPMCRYAEDLIISMRILSSQSGVPVNFGQKVSLR
;
A
#
# COMPACT_ATOMS: atom_id res chain seq x y z
N MET A 1 -40.18 -34.66 6.21
CA MET A 1 -39.35 -34.09 5.12
C MET A 1 -39.36 -35.06 3.96
N PRO A 2 -39.66 -34.64 2.72
CA PRO A 2 -39.94 -35.56 1.61
C PRO A 2 -38.68 -36.30 1.11
N MET A 3 -38.83 -37.51 0.58
CA MET A 3 -37.71 -38.38 0.14
C MET A 3 -36.84 -37.74 -0.95
N TRP A 4 -37.43 -36.94 -1.83
CA TRP A 4 -36.70 -36.21 -2.88
C TRP A 4 -35.71 -35.19 -2.31
N PHE A 5 -35.99 -34.60 -1.14
CA PHE A 5 -35.08 -33.68 -0.47
C PHE A 5 -33.79 -34.39 -0.06
N TRP A 6 -33.91 -35.59 0.53
CA TRP A 6 -32.76 -36.39 0.94
C TRP A 6 -31.93 -36.86 -0.25
N PHE A 7 -32.58 -37.28 -1.33
CA PHE A 7 -31.90 -37.62 -2.58
C PHE A 7 -31.11 -36.43 -3.14
N PHE A 8 -31.75 -35.26 -3.27
CA PHE A 8 -31.09 -34.04 -3.73
C PHE A 8 -29.92 -33.62 -2.83
N HIS A 9 -30.10 -33.71 -1.50
CA HIS A 9 -29.05 -33.38 -0.55
C HIS A 9 -27.82 -34.30 -0.67
N VAL A 10 -28.02 -35.60 -0.83
CA VAL A 10 -26.92 -36.56 -1.05
C VAL A 10 -26.18 -36.26 -2.35
N VAL A 11 -26.91 -36.00 -3.45
CA VAL A 11 -26.32 -35.65 -4.75
C VAL A 11 -25.51 -34.35 -4.64
N CYS A 12 -26.05 -33.30 -4.06
CA CYS A 12 -25.33 -32.03 -3.86
C CYS A 12 -24.09 -32.20 -2.99
N THR A 13 -24.17 -33.01 -1.93
CA THR A 13 -23.03 -33.28 -1.03
C THR A 13 -21.92 -34.04 -1.76
N PHE A 14 -22.28 -35.05 -2.55
CA PHE A 14 -21.34 -35.81 -3.36
C PHE A 14 -20.68 -34.94 -4.44
N LEU A 15 -21.46 -34.13 -5.17
CA LEU A 15 -20.92 -33.19 -6.15
C LEU A 15 -19.97 -32.17 -5.50
N ARG A 16 -20.34 -31.62 -4.33
CA ARG A 16 -19.48 -30.73 -3.55
C ARG A 16 -18.19 -31.42 -3.14
N PHE A 17 -18.24 -32.68 -2.72
CA PHE A 17 -17.04 -33.45 -2.37
C PHE A 17 -16.11 -33.63 -3.58
N ILE A 18 -16.65 -34.05 -4.74
CA ILE A 18 -15.85 -34.22 -5.96
C ILE A 18 -15.21 -32.90 -6.41
N VAL A 19 -15.98 -31.81 -6.43
CA VAL A 19 -15.45 -30.48 -6.75
C VAL A 19 -14.39 -30.07 -5.73
N HIS A 20 -14.61 -30.30 -4.43
CA HIS A 20 -13.63 -29.98 -3.40
C HIS A 20 -12.33 -30.78 -3.56
N CYS A 21 -12.41 -32.08 -3.85
CA CYS A 21 -11.23 -32.91 -4.12
C CYS A 21 -10.48 -32.43 -5.37
N ALA A 22 -11.19 -32.10 -6.46
CA ALA A 22 -10.57 -31.60 -7.68
C ALA A 22 -9.88 -30.24 -7.47
N LEU A 23 -10.54 -29.30 -6.77
CA LEU A 23 -9.95 -28.01 -6.41
C LEU A 23 -8.80 -28.19 -5.43
N ALA A 24 -8.94 -29.06 -4.43
CA ALA A 24 -7.87 -29.39 -3.50
C ALA A 24 -6.66 -29.85 -4.30
N LEU A 25 -6.76 -30.90 -5.12
CA LEU A 25 -5.64 -31.39 -5.95
C LEU A 25 -5.04 -30.31 -6.86
N ARG A 26 -5.87 -29.46 -7.48
CA ARG A 26 -5.39 -28.39 -8.38
C ARG A 26 -4.67 -27.26 -7.65
N TYR A 27 -5.13 -26.91 -6.46
CA TYR A 27 -4.57 -25.82 -5.64
C TYR A 27 -3.73 -26.35 -4.46
N TRP A 28 -3.44 -27.66 -4.45
CA TRP A 28 -2.60 -28.32 -3.44
C TRP A 28 -1.15 -28.08 -3.79
N GLY A 29 -0.48 -27.33 -2.94
CA GLY A 29 0.93 -27.03 -3.11
C GLY A 29 1.35 -25.87 -2.23
N LYS A 30 2.66 -25.70 -2.10
CA LYS A 30 3.24 -24.47 -1.58
C LYS A 30 3.69 -23.65 -2.78
N GLY A 31 3.25 -22.41 -2.87
CA GLY A 31 3.84 -21.46 -3.79
C GLY A 31 5.26 -21.12 -3.37
N GLU A 32 5.89 -20.33 -4.21
CA GLU A 32 7.19 -19.74 -3.91
C GLU A 32 7.05 -18.70 -2.79
N LYS A 33 8.18 -18.29 -2.23
CA LYS A 33 8.25 -17.22 -1.23
C LYS A 33 9.26 -16.21 -1.69
N VAL A 34 9.00 -14.93 -1.43
CA VAL A 34 10.00 -13.91 -1.75
C VAL A 34 11.30 -14.18 -0.99
N PRO A 35 12.47 -13.87 -1.59
CA PRO A 35 13.75 -14.03 -0.91
C PRO A 35 13.80 -13.25 0.41
N LYS A 36 14.57 -13.75 1.38
CA LYS A 36 14.77 -13.07 2.67
C LYS A 36 15.45 -11.72 2.45
N VAL A 37 15.04 -10.73 3.25
CA VAL A 37 15.65 -9.41 3.28
C VAL A 37 17.10 -9.51 3.74
N LYS A 38 18.03 -8.93 2.96
CA LYS A 38 19.48 -8.90 3.26
C LYS A 38 19.97 -7.53 3.71
N ASN A 39 19.43 -6.46 3.12
CA ASN A 39 19.85 -5.09 3.42
C ASN A 39 19.17 -4.60 4.72
N PRO A 40 19.93 -4.19 5.75
CA PRO A 40 19.38 -3.76 7.04
C PRO A 40 18.57 -2.47 6.97
N LEU A 41 18.75 -1.62 5.95
CA LEU A 41 17.94 -0.40 5.75
C LEU A 41 16.46 -0.77 5.55
N LEU A 42 16.20 -1.90 4.91
CA LEU A 42 14.85 -2.43 4.66
C LEU A 42 14.19 -2.99 5.92
N LEU A 43 14.88 -3.02 7.07
CA LEU A 43 14.36 -3.48 8.35
C LEU A 43 14.15 -2.34 9.35
N LYS A 44 14.20 -1.09 8.90
CA LYS A 44 13.89 0.09 9.71
C LYS A 44 12.45 0.54 9.45
N SER A 45 11.84 1.17 10.45
CA SER A 45 10.55 1.84 10.31
C SER A 45 10.70 3.14 9.53
N ALA A 46 9.58 3.64 8.97
CA ALA A 46 9.54 4.92 8.25
C ALA A 46 10.01 6.06 9.17
N ALA A 47 9.53 6.07 10.42
CA ALA A 47 9.94 7.04 11.42
C ALA A 47 11.45 7.00 11.68
N LYS A 48 12.04 5.79 11.77
CA LYS A 48 13.47 5.63 12.01
C LYS A 48 14.33 6.05 10.82
N LEU A 49 13.91 5.70 9.60
CA LEU A 49 14.59 6.12 8.38
C LEU A 49 14.59 7.65 8.28
N ALA A 50 13.44 8.29 8.50
CA ALA A 50 13.34 9.75 8.45
C ALA A 50 14.24 10.43 9.51
N GLU A 51 14.31 9.87 10.72
CA GLU A 51 15.21 10.36 11.77
C GLU A 51 16.68 10.27 11.34
N GLU A 52 17.14 9.11 10.90
CA GLU A 52 18.54 8.90 10.56
C GLU A 52 18.98 9.70 9.32
N ILE A 53 18.08 9.89 8.34
CA ILE A 53 18.32 10.76 7.18
C ILE A 53 18.46 12.22 7.64
N ARG A 54 17.52 12.73 8.45
CA ARG A 54 17.60 14.10 8.99
C ARG A 54 18.84 14.33 9.85
N GLU A 55 19.33 13.29 10.51
CA GLU A 55 20.55 13.37 11.31
C GLU A 55 21.84 13.28 10.50
N GLY A 56 21.76 12.95 9.20
CA GLY A 56 22.90 12.72 8.32
C GLY A 56 23.63 11.41 8.60
N LYS A 57 22.98 10.45 9.29
CA LYS A 57 23.57 9.13 9.62
C LYS A 57 23.53 8.17 8.43
N ILE A 58 22.52 8.31 7.58
CA ILE A 58 22.35 7.58 6.32
C ILE A 58 21.93 8.58 5.25
N LYS A 59 22.23 8.27 3.99
CA LYS A 59 21.77 9.06 2.85
C LYS A 59 20.38 8.60 2.39
N SER A 60 19.55 9.53 1.97
CA SER A 60 18.27 9.25 1.32
C SER A 60 18.49 8.44 0.04
N GLU A 61 19.53 8.76 -0.75
CA GLU A 61 19.84 8.03 -1.98
C GLU A 61 20.12 6.54 -1.70
N ASP A 62 20.89 6.23 -0.65
CA ASP A 62 21.20 4.84 -0.26
C ASP A 62 19.94 4.08 0.16
N VAL A 63 19.01 4.75 0.85
CA VAL A 63 17.72 4.19 1.24
C VAL A 63 16.86 3.92 0.00
N ILE A 64 16.67 4.90 -0.88
CA ILE A 64 15.87 4.72 -2.11
C ILE A 64 16.46 3.60 -2.97
N ARG A 65 17.79 3.58 -3.17
CA ARG A 65 18.48 2.51 -3.93
C ARG A 65 18.23 1.13 -3.32
N ALA A 66 18.31 0.99 -2.00
CA ALA A 66 18.01 -0.28 -1.33
C ALA A 66 16.57 -0.76 -1.58
N TYR A 67 15.59 0.16 -1.55
CA TYR A 67 14.19 -0.18 -1.84
C TYR A 67 13.96 -0.50 -3.32
N MET A 68 14.61 0.22 -4.24
CA MET A 68 14.56 -0.09 -5.67
C MET A 68 15.08 -1.49 -5.99
N GLU A 69 16.28 -1.83 -5.47
CA GLU A 69 16.86 -3.17 -5.61
C GLU A 69 15.93 -4.23 -5.04
N ARG A 70 15.28 -3.93 -3.90
CA ARG A 70 14.33 -4.85 -3.30
C ARG A 70 13.08 -5.04 -4.15
N ILE A 71 12.53 -3.99 -4.74
CA ILE A 71 11.39 -4.09 -5.67
C ILE A 71 11.77 -5.01 -6.83
N LEU A 72 12.93 -4.77 -7.47
CA LEU A 72 13.40 -5.61 -8.59
C LEU A 72 13.59 -7.09 -8.19
N GLU A 73 14.02 -7.37 -6.96
CA GLU A 73 14.19 -8.73 -6.45
C GLU A 73 12.86 -9.47 -6.22
N VAL A 74 11.83 -8.77 -5.71
CA VAL A 74 10.56 -9.42 -5.30
C VAL A 74 9.48 -9.39 -6.37
N GLU A 75 9.52 -8.41 -7.28
CA GLU A 75 8.46 -8.19 -8.26
C GLU A 75 8.16 -9.41 -9.13
N PRO A 76 9.14 -10.20 -9.61
CA PRO A 76 8.86 -11.43 -10.37
C PRO A 76 8.02 -12.47 -9.62
N TYR A 77 7.99 -12.43 -8.29
CA TYR A 77 7.22 -13.36 -7.46
C TYR A 77 5.80 -12.86 -7.17
N ILE A 78 5.64 -11.53 -6.99
CA ILE A 78 4.42 -10.96 -6.43
C ILE A 78 3.62 -10.11 -7.40
N ASN A 79 4.23 -9.59 -8.47
CA ASN A 79 3.58 -8.73 -9.47
C ASN A 79 2.72 -7.63 -8.83
N ALA A 80 3.36 -6.74 -8.07
CA ALA A 80 2.70 -5.78 -7.19
C ALA A 80 2.76 -4.33 -7.69
N THR A 81 3.67 -3.99 -8.61
CA THR A 81 3.89 -2.62 -9.11
C THR A 81 3.20 -2.37 -10.45
N VAL A 82 2.80 -1.11 -10.68
CA VAL A 82 2.27 -0.62 -11.96
C VAL A 82 3.27 0.35 -12.59
N ASP A 83 3.67 1.38 -11.84
CA ASP A 83 4.75 2.29 -12.20
C ASP A 83 5.92 2.12 -11.24
N GLN A 84 7.14 2.02 -11.75
CA GLN A 84 8.38 2.03 -10.98
C GLN A 84 9.08 3.37 -11.21
N CYS A 85 9.05 4.25 -10.20
CA CYS A 85 9.42 5.67 -10.31
C CYS A 85 10.90 5.94 -10.02
N PHE A 86 11.75 4.96 -10.32
CA PHE A 86 13.13 4.85 -9.83
C PHE A 86 14.02 6.05 -10.14
N SER A 87 14.03 6.52 -11.39
CA SER A 87 14.89 7.65 -11.79
C SER A 87 14.50 8.94 -11.07
N ALA A 88 13.20 9.27 -11.03
CA ALA A 88 12.70 10.45 -10.35
C ALA A 88 12.91 10.34 -8.83
N ALA A 89 12.70 9.16 -8.25
CA ALA A 89 12.92 8.93 -6.82
C ALA A 89 14.39 9.10 -6.40
N LEU A 90 15.35 8.69 -7.24
CA LEU A 90 16.77 8.92 -6.98
C LEU A 90 17.16 10.40 -7.08
N GLU A 91 16.57 11.13 -8.02
CA GLU A 91 16.77 12.58 -8.14
C GLU A 91 16.23 13.31 -6.90
N GLU A 92 14.99 13.01 -6.48
CA GLU A 92 14.40 13.54 -5.24
C GLU A 92 15.24 13.19 -4.01
N ALA A 93 15.79 11.97 -3.95
CA ALA A 93 16.64 11.54 -2.84
C ALA A 93 17.97 12.30 -2.78
N ASN A 94 18.59 12.55 -3.93
CA ASN A 94 19.79 13.38 -4.00
C ASN A 94 19.52 14.82 -3.58
N GLU A 95 18.37 15.39 -3.95
CA GLU A 95 17.94 16.72 -3.47
C GLU A 95 17.80 16.77 -1.94
N VAL A 96 17.27 15.70 -1.33
CA VAL A 96 17.20 15.55 0.13
C VAL A 96 18.60 15.53 0.74
N ASP A 97 19.53 14.77 0.17
CA ASP A 97 20.90 14.69 0.69
C ASP A 97 21.64 16.02 0.58
N VAL A 98 21.46 16.77 -0.52
CA VAL A 98 21.97 18.14 -0.69
C VAL A 98 21.36 19.09 0.34
N LEU A 99 20.04 18.99 0.58
CA LEU A 99 19.34 19.80 1.59
C LEU A 99 19.93 19.57 2.99
N ILE A 100 20.16 18.31 3.38
CA ILE A 100 20.77 17.96 4.67
C ILE A 100 22.20 18.49 4.75
N ALA A 101 23.01 18.27 3.71
CA ALA A 101 24.40 18.72 3.67
C ALA A 101 24.54 20.25 3.72
N SER A 102 23.55 20.99 3.21
CA SER A 102 23.56 22.46 3.24
C SER A 102 23.51 23.05 4.64
N GLY A 103 22.99 22.31 5.63
CA GLY A 103 22.79 22.79 7.01
C GLY A 103 21.79 23.96 7.12
N ARG A 104 21.07 24.30 6.06
CA ARG A 104 20.17 25.47 5.99
C ARG A 104 18.98 25.37 6.96
N TYR A 105 18.56 24.15 7.28
CA TYR A 105 17.42 23.87 8.15
C TYR A 105 17.89 23.17 9.42
N SER A 106 17.33 23.57 10.56
CA SER A 106 17.60 22.82 11.79
C SER A 106 16.95 21.44 11.74
N LYS A 107 17.55 20.46 12.42
CA LYS A 107 16.99 19.10 12.53
C LYS A 107 15.56 19.10 13.08
N LYS A 108 15.28 20.00 14.04
CA LYS A 108 13.95 20.20 14.62
C LYS A 108 12.96 20.72 13.58
N GLN A 109 13.33 21.74 12.82
CA GLN A 109 12.48 22.28 11.75
C GLN A 109 12.16 21.22 10.69
N LEU A 110 13.15 20.43 10.27
CA LEU A 110 12.92 19.33 9.34
C LEU A 110 12.00 18.26 9.92
N ALA A 111 12.09 17.94 11.21
CA ALA A 111 11.21 16.96 11.85
C ALA A 111 9.75 17.45 11.93
N GLU A 112 9.52 18.75 12.07
CA GLU A 112 8.18 19.36 12.14
C GLU A 112 7.56 19.55 10.74
N GLU A 113 8.33 20.07 9.78
CA GLU A 113 7.83 20.41 8.45
C GLU A 113 7.87 19.23 7.46
N LYS A 114 8.88 18.35 7.59
CA LYS A 114 9.13 17.20 6.70
C LYS A 114 9.36 15.91 7.52
N PRO A 115 8.34 15.45 8.27
CA PRO A 115 8.48 14.32 9.17
C PRO A 115 8.88 13.01 8.48
N LEU A 116 8.65 12.87 7.17
CA LEU A 116 9.04 11.71 6.34
C LEU A 116 10.12 12.05 5.30
N LEU A 117 10.94 13.08 5.53
CA LEU A 117 12.01 13.49 4.62
C LEU A 117 12.86 12.31 4.11
N GLY A 118 12.86 12.10 2.80
CA GLY A 118 13.68 11.08 2.12
C GLY A 118 13.16 9.65 2.26
N VAL A 119 11.97 9.46 2.84
CA VAL A 119 11.43 8.11 3.09
C VAL A 119 10.69 7.59 1.85
N PRO A 120 10.99 6.36 1.37
CA PRO A 120 10.28 5.76 0.23
C PRO A 120 8.86 5.37 0.60
N ILE A 121 7.88 5.71 -0.24
CA ILE A 121 6.50 5.24 -0.11
C ILE A 121 5.98 4.69 -1.43
N SER A 122 4.95 3.85 -1.33
CA SER A 122 4.18 3.37 -2.47
C SER A 122 2.72 3.81 -2.37
N VAL A 123 2.04 3.84 -3.52
CA VAL A 123 0.68 4.35 -3.63
C VAL A 123 -0.16 3.45 -4.53
N LYS A 124 -1.31 3.00 -4.06
CA LYS A 124 -2.27 2.24 -4.87
C LYS A 124 -2.64 3.02 -6.13
N VAL A 125 -2.67 2.36 -7.30
CA VAL A 125 -2.96 2.98 -8.61
C VAL A 125 -4.33 3.69 -8.72
N LEU A 126 -5.24 3.42 -7.76
CA LEU A 126 -6.53 4.11 -7.66
C LEU A 126 -6.39 5.52 -7.06
N LEU A 127 -5.36 5.78 -6.25
CA LEU A 127 -5.02 7.12 -5.77
C LEU A 127 -4.18 7.80 -6.84
N ILE A 128 -4.65 8.94 -7.33
CA ILE A 128 -3.97 9.60 -8.44
C ILE A 128 -2.62 10.19 -7.98
N VAL A 129 -1.57 9.95 -8.78
CA VAL A 129 -0.23 10.50 -8.58
C VAL A 129 0.20 11.19 -9.87
N LYS A 130 0.51 12.48 -9.78
CA LYS A 130 0.82 13.33 -10.94
C LYS A 130 1.87 12.70 -11.85
N GLY A 131 1.55 12.63 -13.15
CA GLY A 131 2.45 12.11 -14.19
C GLY A 131 2.50 10.57 -14.30
N LEU A 132 1.93 9.85 -13.33
CA LEU A 132 1.91 8.38 -13.31
C LEU A 132 0.58 7.84 -13.83
N ARG A 133 0.54 6.53 -14.09
CA ARG A 133 -0.65 5.88 -14.63
C ARG A 133 -1.75 5.84 -13.59
N CYS A 134 -2.99 6.01 -14.05
CA CYS A 134 -4.18 5.96 -13.21
C CYS A 134 -5.20 4.99 -13.82
N THR A 135 -4.77 3.74 -13.99
CA THR A 135 -5.50 2.74 -14.80
C THR A 135 -6.68 2.09 -14.10
N ALA A 136 -6.78 2.23 -12.78
CA ALA A 136 -7.69 1.44 -11.94
C ALA A 136 -7.64 -0.09 -12.19
N GLY A 137 -6.54 -0.61 -12.74
CA GLY A 137 -6.46 -2.02 -13.15
C GLY A 137 -7.39 -2.40 -14.31
N SER A 138 -7.97 -1.43 -15.04
CA SER A 138 -8.91 -1.70 -16.14
C SER A 138 -8.32 -1.29 -17.48
N VAL A 139 -8.55 -2.11 -18.50
CA VAL A 139 -8.14 -1.83 -19.90
C VAL A 139 -8.78 -0.54 -20.41
N LEU A 140 -9.95 -0.16 -19.88
CA LEU A 140 -10.63 1.10 -20.22
C LEU A 140 -9.78 2.35 -19.95
N PHE A 141 -8.83 2.27 -19.02
CA PHE A 141 -8.02 3.40 -18.57
C PHE A 141 -6.52 3.13 -18.72
N GLU A 142 -6.11 2.17 -19.55
CA GLU A 142 -4.71 1.74 -19.69
C GLU A 142 -3.73 2.88 -20.03
N ASN A 143 -4.21 3.87 -20.78
CA ASN A 143 -3.44 5.02 -21.25
C ASN A 143 -3.64 6.28 -20.39
N LEU A 144 -4.45 6.21 -19.33
CA LEU A 144 -4.76 7.36 -18.48
C LEU A 144 -3.58 7.68 -17.55
N LYS A 145 -3.16 8.95 -17.54
CA LYS A 145 -2.20 9.49 -16.59
C LYS A 145 -2.80 10.64 -15.80
N ALA A 146 -2.46 10.73 -14.52
CA ALA A 146 -2.99 11.77 -13.66
C ALA A 146 -2.32 13.13 -13.91
N ALA A 147 -3.12 14.19 -13.95
CA ALA A 147 -2.63 15.56 -14.12
C ALA A 147 -2.13 16.19 -12.81
N GLU A 148 -2.64 15.72 -11.68
CA GLU A 148 -2.33 16.22 -10.34
C GLU A 148 -2.28 15.08 -9.32
N ASP A 149 -1.67 15.36 -8.16
CA ASP A 149 -1.65 14.44 -7.04
C ASP A 149 -3.00 14.47 -6.30
N SER A 150 -3.47 13.32 -5.82
CA SER A 150 -4.56 13.30 -4.85
C SER A 150 -4.14 14.09 -3.60
N PRO A 151 -5.08 14.72 -2.87
CA PRO A 151 -4.71 15.50 -1.70
C PRO A 151 -3.95 14.69 -0.64
N SER A 152 -4.30 13.42 -0.46
CA SER A 152 -3.57 12.52 0.45
C SER A 152 -2.12 12.26 0.00
N VAL A 153 -1.89 12.05 -1.30
CA VAL A 153 -0.53 11.90 -1.86
C VAL A 153 0.25 13.21 -1.73
N ALA A 154 -0.38 14.34 -2.03
CA ALA A 154 0.24 15.67 -1.90
C ALA A 154 0.68 15.96 -0.46
N LEU A 155 -0.12 15.57 0.54
CA LEU A 155 0.25 15.68 1.96
C LEU A 155 1.50 14.85 2.30
N MET A 156 1.58 13.61 1.82
CA MET A 156 2.73 12.74 2.05
C MET A 156 4.00 13.28 1.38
N LYS A 157 3.91 13.73 0.12
CA LYS A 157 5.03 14.37 -0.59
C LYS A 157 5.47 15.67 0.09
N LYS A 158 4.52 16.51 0.54
CA LYS A 158 4.81 17.73 1.30
C LYS A 158 5.58 17.42 2.59
N ALA A 159 5.21 16.33 3.28
CA ALA A 159 5.90 15.82 4.44
C ALA A 159 7.29 15.22 4.15
N GLY A 160 7.73 15.22 2.88
CA GLY A 160 9.06 14.81 2.45
C GLY A 160 9.18 13.36 2.01
N ALA A 161 8.07 12.61 1.94
CA ALA A 161 8.08 11.24 1.43
C ALA A 161 8.29 11.22 -0.09
N ILE A 162 9.03 10.21 -0.58
CA ILE A 162 9.36 10.02 -1.99
C ILE A 162 8.54 8.85 -2.53
N VAL A 163 7.74 9.06 -3.57
CA VAL A 163 6.95 7.98 -4.20
C VAL A 163 7.86 7.15 -5.11
N ILE A 164 8.11 5.89 -4.74
CA ILE A 164 9.00 5.00 -5.50
C ILE A 164 8.25 4.07 -6.46
N ALA A 165 6.95 3.83 -6.21
CA ALA A 165 6.13 3.01 -7.07
C ALA A 165 4.63 3.31 -6.90
N THR A 166 3.86 3.08 -7.95
CA THR A 166 2.42 2.83 -7.83
C THR A 166 2.15 1.34 -7.81
N THR A 167 1.10 0.90 -7.12
CA THR A 167 0.82 -0.53 -6.91
C THR A 167 -0.46 -1.01 -7.55
N ASN A 168 -0.46 -2.28 -7.91
CA ASN A 168 -1.58 -2.97 -8.54
C ASN A 168 -2.78 -3.06 -7.59
N SER A 169 -3.97 -3.19 -8.18
CA SER A 169 -5.25 -3.26 -7.48
C SER A 169 -6.19 -4.23 -8.18
N ALA A 170 -7.19 -4.73 -7.47
CA ALA A 170 -8.36 -5.30 -8.14
C ALA A 170 -8.93 -4.29 -9.14
N GLU A 171 -9.47 -4.78 -10.25
CA GLU A 171 -10.09 -3.93 -11.27
C GLU A 171 -11.16 -3.02 -10.65
N MET A 172 -11.02 -1.71 -10.86
CA MET A 172 -11.85 -0.64 -10.29
C MET A 172 -11.98 -0.67 -8.76
N GLY A 173 -11.14 -1.43 -8.07
CA GLY A 173 -11.21 -1.61 -6.63
C GLY A 173 -12.28 -2.58 -6.15
N MET A 174 -12.92 -3.34 -7.05
CA MET A 174 -14.15 -4.12 -6.81
C MET A 174 -13.93 -5.63 -6.68
N ASP A 175 -12.88 -6.06 -5.98
CA ASP A 175 -12.65 -7.46 -5.61
C ASP A 175 -11.81 -7.55 -4.32
N PHE A 176 -11.97 -8.66 -3.58
CA PHE A 176 -11.14 -9.06 -2.45
C PHE A 176 -9.88 -9.82 -2.87
N GLU A 177 -9.70 -10.08 -4.16
CA GLU A 177 -8.43 -10.54 -4.74
C GLU A 177 -7.88 -9.48 -5.70
N THR A 178 -6.58 -9.16 -5.58
CA THR A 178 -5.93 -8.25 -6.52
C THR A 178 -5.57 -9.01 -7.79
N ASN A 179 -6.52 -9.04 -8.72
CA ASN A 179 -6.38 -9.62 -10.04
C ASN A 179 -7.12 -8.76 -11.05
N ASN A 180 -6.49 -8.48 -12.18
CA ASN A 180 -7.11 -7.77 -13.28
C ASN A 180 -6.45 -8.14 -14.62
N ILE A 181 -7.11 -7.84 -15.72
CA ILE A 181 -6.63 -8.21 -17.07
C ILE A 181 -5.40 -7.39 -17.47
N LEU A 182 -5.30 -6.13 -17.03
CA LEU A 182 -4.29 -5.19 -17.50
C LEU A 182 -2.88 -5.48 -16.94
N HIS A 183 -2.79 -5.67 -15.62
CA HIS A 183 -1.53 -5.89 -14.90
C HIS A 183 -1.39 -7.32 -14.37
N GLY A 184 -2.45 -8.13 -14.43
CA GLY A 184 -2.46 -9.49 -13.91
C GLY A 184 -2.70 -9.58 -12.40
N LYS A 185 -2.46 -10.78 -11.87
CA LYS A 185 -2.67 -11.12 -10.46
C LYS A 185 -1.47 -10.71 -9.60
N THR A 186 -1.73 -10.11 -8.46
CA THR A 186 -0.75 -9.95 -7.38
C THR A 186 -0.83 -11.13 -6.41
N CYS A 187 0.33 -11.68 -6.06
CA CYS A 187 0.45 -12.84 -5.18
C CYS A 187 0.90 -12.45 -3.76
N ASN A 188 0.60 -13.31 -2.78
CA ASN A 188 1.04 -13.12 -1.40
C ASN A 188 2.56 -13.38 -1.27
N PRO A 189 3.36 -12.47 -0.66
CA PRO A 189 4.81 -12.65 -0.56
C PRO A 189 5.23 -13.85 0.31
N PHE A 190 4.36 -14.34 1.21
CA PHE A 190 4.67 -15.49 2.07
C PHE A 190 4.39 -16.84 1.42
N ASP A 191 3.59 -16.86 0.35
CA ASP A 191 3.22 -18.04 -0.44
C ASP A 191 2.52 -17.58 -1.73
N THR A 192 3.19 -17.67 -2.89
CA THR A 192 2.67 -17.15 -4.16
C THR A 192 1.45 -17.90 -4.69
N SER A 193 1.07 -19.05 -4.09
CA SER A 193 -0.19 -19.73 -4.38
C SER A 193 -1.40 -19.06 -3.70
N LYS A 194 -1.17 -18.11 -2.80
CA LYS A 194 -2.20 -17.43 -2.00
C LYS A 194 -2.44 -16.01 -2.49
N THR A 195 -3.65 -15.52 -2.23
CA THR A 195 -4.02 -14.11 -2.49
C THR A 195 -3.33 -13.16 -1.51
N SER A 196 -2.90 -12.00 -1.99
CA SER A 196 -2.50 -10.86 -1.15
C SER A 196 -3.68 -10.08 -0.59
N GLY A 197 -4.91 -10.48 -0.94
CA GLY A 197 -6.14 -9.78 -0.62
C GLY A 197 -6.44 -8.66 -1.61
N GLY A 198 -7.45 -7.87 -1.30
CA GLY A 198 -7.95 -6.86 -2.21
C GLY A 198 -8.90 -5.87 -1.54
N SER A 199 -9.11 -4.71 -2.16
CA SER A 199 -8.57 -4.37 -3.47
C SER A 199 -7.15 -3.78 -3.46
N SER A 200 -6.54 -3.51 -2.30
CA SER A 200 -5.17 -2.94 -2.21
C SER A 200 -4.09 -4.02 -2.01
N GLY A 201 -4.22 -5.15 -2.70
CA GLY A 201 -3.29 -6.27 -2.52
C GLY A 201 -1.90 -6.03 -3.11
N GLY A 202 -1.76 -5.19 -4.16
CA GLY A 202 -0.45 -4.73 -4.65
C GLY A 202 0.31 -3.99 -3.56
N GLU A 203 -0.34 -3.00 -2.95
CA GLU A 203 0.20 -2.23 -1.83
C GLU A 203 0.63 -3.13 -0.67
N SER A 204 -0.26 -4.05 -0.27
CA SER A 204 -0.01 -4.97 0.83
C SER A 204 1.13 -5.95 0.55
N ALA A 205 1.18 -6.51 -0.66
CA ALA A 205 2.23 -7.43 -1.06
C ALA A 205 3.59 -6.72 -1.11
N LEU A 206 3.65 -5.52 -1.69
CA LEU A 206 4.90 -4.77 -1.82
C LEU A 206 5.47 -4.36 -0.45
N VAL A 207 4.62 -3.81 0.43
CA VAL A 207 5.04 -3.40 1.78
C VAL A 207 5.44 -4.61 2.62
N ALA A 208 4.70 -5.73 2.56
CA ALA A 208 5.07 -6.96 3.27
C ALA A 208 6.35 -7.60 2.73
N ALA A 209 6.59 -7.50 1.42
CA ALA A 209 7.83 -7.93 0.78
C ALA A 209 9.02 -6.99 1.06
N SER A 210 8.82 -5.91 1.81
CA SER A 210 9.83 -4.87 2.09
C SER A 210 10.27 -4.07 0.87
N GLY A 211 9.47 -4.08 -0.21
CA GLY A 211 9.65 -3.24 -1.40
C GLY A 211 9.18 -1.80 -1.21
N SER A 212 8.50 -1.51 -0.09
CA SER A 212 8.18 -0.17 0.39
C SER A 212 8.10 -0.19 1.92
N VAL A 213 8.41 0.91 2.60
CA VAL A 213 8.28 0.96 4.07
C VAL A 213 6.86 1.32 4.51
N LEU A 214 6.16 2.10 3.69
CA LEU A 214 4.84 2.64 3.95
C LEU A 214 4.08 2.78 2.64
N GLY A 215 2.80 2.43 2.69
CA GLY A 215 1.89 2.47 1.55
C GLY A 215 0.63 3.28 1.80
N LEU A 216 0.02 3.78 0.73
CA LEU A 216 -1.32 4.36 0.75
C LEU A 216 -2.31 3.50 -0.04
N GLY A 217 -3.44 3.18 0.58
CA GLY A 217 -4.57 2.52 -0.07
C GLY A 217 -5.89 3.23 0.19
N ASN A 218 -6.97 2.69 -0.38
CA ASN A 218 -8.35 3.07 -0.05
C ASN A 218 -9.15 1.86 0.40
N ASP A 219 -10.10 2.07 1.32
CA ASP A 219 -10.93 1.06 1.96
C ASP A 219 -12.41 1.51 1.92
N LEU A 220 -13.23 0.72 1.22
CA LEU A 220 -14.69 0.84 1.22
C LEU A 220 -15.32 -0.30 2.04
N LEU A 221 -14.98 -1.54 1.70
CA LEU A 221 -15.49 -2.77 2.33
C LEU A 221 -14.39 -3.62 2.97
N GLY A 222 -13.26 -3.00 3.35
CA GLY A 222 -12.10 -3.71 3.90
C GLY A 222 -10.86 -3.66 3.03
N SER A 223 -10.84 -2.88 1.95
CA SER A 223 -9.76 -2.90 0.95
C SER A 223 -8.38 -2.46 1.45
N ILE A 224 -8.25 -1.96 2.68
CA ILE A 224 -6.95 -1.82 3.39
C ILE A 224 -6.81 -2.95 4.42
N ARG A 225 -7.84 -3.17 5.24
CA ARG A 225 -7.79 -4.08 6.39
C ARG A 225 -7.66 -5.56 5.98
N VAL A 226 -8.39 -6.00 4.96
CA VAL A 226 -8.36 -7.37 4.43
C VAL A 226 -6.99 -7.74 3.86
N PRO A 227 -6.40 -6.98 2.92
CA PRO A 227 -5.08 -7.33 2.40
C PRO A 227 -4.00 -7.22 3.49
N CYS A 228 -4.04 -6.22 4.37
CA CYS A 228 -3.11 -6.15 5.50
C CYS A 228 -3.21 -7.38 6.42
N HIS A 229 -4.42 -7.89 6.67
CA HIS A 229 -4.62 -9.12 7.43
C HIS A 229 -3.96 -10.33 6.74
N PHE A 230 -4.09 -10.45 5.41
CA PHE A 230 -3.52 -11.56 4.65
C PHE A 230 -2.00 -11.51 4.51
N THR A 231 -1.41 -10.31 4.53
CA THR A 231 0.04 -10.13 4.39
C THR A 231 0.71 -9.65 5.69
N GLY A 232 0.06 -9.80 6.84
CA GLY A 232 0.66 -9.55 8.15
C GLY A 232 1.13 -8.11 8.38
N LEU A 233 0.39 -7.11 7.87
CA LEU A 233 0.68 -5.69 8.01
C LEU A 233 -0.25 -4.99 8.99
N PHE A 234 0.17 -3.82 9.44
CA PHE A 234 -0.72 -2.85 10.08
C PHE A 234 -1.38 -2.00 8.99
N GLY A 235 -2.72 -2.00 8.94
CA GLY A 235 -3.51 -1.16 8.04
C GLY A 235 -4.56 -0.39 8.83
N HIS A 236 -4.68 0.92 8.57
CA HIS A 236 -5.65 1.75 9.27
C HIS A 236 -6.68 2.35 8.32
N LYS A 237 -7.95 2.07 8.58
CA LYS A 237 -9.09 2.77 7.96
C LYS A 237 -9.54 3.88 8.90
N PRO A 238 -9.28 5.16 8.58
CA PRO A 238 -9.62 6.25 9.48
C PRO A 238 -11.15 6.47 9.61
N SER A 239 -11.50 7.31 10.57
CA SER A 239 -12.85 7.87 10.71
C SER A 239 -13.18 8.77 9.51
N VAL A 240 -14.48 8.88 9.22
CA VAL A 240 -14.97 9.72 8.13
C VAL A 240 -14.55 11.18 8.27
N GLY A 241 -14.19 11.80 7.14
CA GLY A 241 -13.77 13.20 7.08
C GLY A 241 -12.38 13.50 7.62
N LEU A 242 -11.68 12.52 8.22
CA LEU A 242 -10.38 12.77 8.83
C LEU A 242 -9.23 12.86 7.82
N VAL A 243 -9.32 12.08 6.74
CA VAL A 243 -8.34 12.07 5.66
C VAL A 243 -9.04 12.46 4.36
N PRO A 244 -8.46 13.33 3.52
CA PRO A 244 -9.03 13.65 2.21
C PRO A 244 -9.15 12.42 1.31
N ASN A 245 -10.37 12.14 0.83
CA ASN A 245 -10.67 10.97 -0.02
C ASN A 245 -10.90 11.32 -1.50
N LEU A 246 -10.71 12.58 -1.88
CA LEU A 246 -10.72 13.02 -3.27
C LEU A 246 -9.47 12.54 -4.03
N GLY A 247 -9.50 12.60 -5.36
CA GLY A 247 -8.37 12.21 -6.20
C GLY A 247 -8.21 10.69 -6.29
N CYS A 248 -9.33 9.97 -6.42
CA CYS A 248 -9.33 8.55 -6.75
C CYS A 248 -9.96 8.30 -8.12
N HIS A 249 -9.50 7.27 -8.82
CA HIS A 249 -10.01 6.85 -10.11
C HIS A 249 -10.39 5.35 -10.10
N PRO A 250 -11.58 4.98 -10.61
CA PRO A 250 -12.64 5.86 -11.09
C PRO A 250 -13.16 6.76 -9.97
N THR A 251 -13.64 7.95 -10.33
CA THR A 251 -14.25 8.85 -9.35
C THR A 251 -15.45 8.14 -8.72
N PRO A 252 -15.48 7.95 -7.39
CA PRO A 252 -16.59 7.27 -6.73
C PRO A 252 -17.89 8.02 -6.94
N ASP A 253 -18.98 7.28 -7.03
CA ASP A 253 -20.31 7.87 -7.00
C ASP A 253 -20.49 8.72 -5.72
N PRO A 254 -21.14 9.90 -5.79
CA PRO A 254 -21.36 10.75 -4.62
C PRO A 254 -22.07 10.06 -3.44
N THR A 255 -22.87 9.03 -3.71
CA THR A 255 -23.54 8.22 -2.67
C THR A 255 -22.60 7.22 -1.99
N VAL A 256 -21.51 6.84 -2.65
CA VAL A 256 -20.48 5.92 -2.15
C VAL A 256 -19.34 6.66 -1.45
N LEU A 257 -19.01 7.87 -1.92
CA LEU A 257 -17.88 8.66 -1.43
C LEU A 257 -17.80 8.80 0.12
N PRO A 258 -18.91 8.95 0.88
CA PRO A 258 -18.87 9.02 2.35
C PRO A 258 -18.35 7.74 3.04
N TYR A 259 -18.34 6.61 2.33
CA TYR A 259 -17.92 5.31 2.82
C TYR A 259 -16.52 4.89 2.33
N LEU A 260 -15.90 5.65 1.43
CA LEU A 260 -14.55 5.40 0.97
C LEU A 260 -13.55 6.15 1.86
N TYR A 261 -12.50 5.45 2.31
CA TYR A 261 -11.48 6.04 3.18
C TYR A 261 -10.07 5.76 2.65
N THR A 262 -9.23 6.78 2.52
CA THR A 262 -7.79 6.67 2.28
C THR A 262 -7.09 6.40 3.60
N GLY A 263 -6.10 5.50 3.62
CA GLY A 263 -5.36 5.21 4.83
C GLY A 263 -4.00 4.55 4.61
N PRO A 264 -3.14 4.56 5.64
CA PRO A 264 -1.79 4.01 5.56
C PRO A 264 -1.74 2.49 5.77
N MET A 265 -0.73 1.86 5.17
CA MET A 265 -0.37 0.44 5.29
C MET A 265 1.13 0.35 5.60
N CYS A 266 1.53 -0.29 6.70
CA CYS A 266 2.94 -0.34 7.12
C CYS A 266 3.31 -1.62 7.88
N ARG A 267 4.62 -1.88 8.01
CA ARG A 267 5.16 -3.02 8.78
C ARG A 267 5.32 -2.73 10.27
N TYR A 268 5.41 -1.46 10.65
CA TYR A 268 5.63 -1.05 12.04
C TYR A 268 4.46 -0.20 12.53
N ALA A 269 3.89 -0.55 13.69
CA ALA A 269 2.74 0.15 14.25
C ALA A 269 3.03 1.64 14.53
N GLU A 270 4.27 2.01 14.86
CA GLU A 270 4.67 3.41 15.05
C GLU A 270 4.49 4.25 13.78
N ASP A 271 4.63 3.64 12.60
CA ASP A 271 4.48 4.33 11.32
C ASP A 271 3.03 4.73 11.04
N LEU A 272 2.04 4.07 11.69
CA LEU A 272 0.65 4.52 11.61
C LEU A 272 0.47 5.91 12.23
N ILE A 273 1.20 6.22 13.32
CA ILE A 273 1.03 7.47 14.06
C ILE A 273 1.53 8.65 13.23
N ILE A 274 2.75 8.55 12.70
CA ILE A 274 3.33 9.59 11.84
C ILE A 274 2.51 9.77 10.55
N SER A 275 2.07 8.67 9.94
CA SER A 275 1.24 8.72 8.73
C SER A 275 -0.10 9.40 8.99
N MET A 276 -0.78 9.04 10.07
CA MET A 276 -2.07 9.64 10.40
C MET A 276 -1.95 11.11 10.78
N ARG A 277 -0.87 11.54 11.46
CA ARG A 277 -0.60 12.97 11.71
C ARG A 277 -0.50 13.77 10.40
N ILE A 278 0.16 13.21 9.39
CA ILE A 278 0.31 13.85 8.08
C ILE A 278 -1.02 13.89 7.33
N LEU A 279 -1.67 12.72 7.21
CA LEU A 279 -2.91 12.56 6.44
C LEU A 279 -4.09 13.34 7.04
N SER A 280 -4.11 13.54 8.36
CA SER A 280 -5.15 14.32 9.04
C SER A 280 -4.79 15.79 9.28
N SER A 281 -3.66 16.27 8.77
CA SER A 281 -3.17 17.64 9.05
C SER A 281 -4.12 18.76 8.59
N GLN A 282 -5.04 18.46 7.66
CA GLN A 282 -6.01 19.40 7.12
C GLN A 282 -7.47 19.07 7.49
N SER A 283 -7.71 18.13 8.42
CA SER A 283 -9.07 17.66 8.74
C SER A 283 -9.93 18.71 9.45
N GLY A 284 -9.32 19.73 10.05
CA GLY A 284 -9.98 20.68 10.95
C GLY A 284 -10.46 20.08 12.27
N VAL A 285 -10.32 18.76 12.45
CA VAL A 285 -10.70 18.02 13.66
C VAL A 285 -9.44 17.72 14.48
N PRO A 286 -9.36 18.14 15.75
CA PRO A 286 -8.23 17.81 16.61
C PRO A 286 -8.09 16.29 16.78
N VAL A 287 -6.94 15.73 16.37
CA VAL A 287 -6.61 14.32 16.60
C VAL A 287 -5.52 14.22 17.66
N ASN A 288 -5.86 13.59 18.77
CA ASN A 288 -4.95 13.43 19.90
C ASN A 288 -4.14 12.13 19.75
N PHE A 289 -2.98 12.22 19.12
CA PHE A 289 -2.06 11.09 19.03
C PHE A 289 -1.23 10.92 20.31
N GLY A 290 -1.11 9.67 20.80
CA GLY A 290 -0.25 9.33 21.94
C GLY A 290 -0.85 9.64 23.32
N GLN A 291 -2.11 10.08 23.38
CA GLN A 291 -2.85 10.17 24.64
C GLN A 291 -3.36 8.79 25.05
N LYS A 292 -3.29 8.48 26.35
CA LYS A 292 -3.93 7.28 26.88
C LYS A 292 -5.44 7.40 26.72
N VAL A 293 -6.02 6.47 25.98
CA VAL A 293 -7.48 6.32 25.87
C VAL A 293 -7.96 5.23 26.81
N SER A 294 -9.12 5.44 27.43
CA SER A 294 -9.80 4.37 28.15
C SER A 294 -10.41 3.40 27.13
N LEU A 295 -10.01 2.14 27.17
CA LEU A 295 -10.64 1.06 26.37
C LEU A 295 -11.87 0.45 27.07
N ARG A 296 -12.37 1.12 28.11
CA ARG A 296 -13.54 0.70 28.90
C ARG A 296 -14.84 1.14 28.25
#